data_AF-A0A179UM52-F1
#
_entry.id   AF-A0A179UM52-F1
#
_cell.length_a   1.000
_cell.length_b   1.000
_cell.length_c   1.000
_cell.angle_alpha   90.00
_cell.angle_beta   90.00
_cell.angle_gamma   90.00
#
_symmetry.space_group_name_H-M   'P 1'
#
loop_
_entity.id
_entity.type
_entity.pdbx_description
1 polymer ?
#
loop_
_entity_poly.entity_id
_entity_poly.type
_entity_poly.pdbx_seq_one_letter_code
_entity_poly.pdbx_strand_id
1 'polypeptide(L)'
;MVKNPTQRRASPAKERHDAHLADQNMGSTVRRSSRLQSLQQDRASKQPSQAILSHPPIFTIGHGTRTLPELIGLLQSIHVTKLVDVRSIPRSFTNPQFNHDTLQDSAELNNAHITYLWSGPLLGGRRNAKQPNLDQHNTIRVAAFRNYAGYMCTSSFKEGLTELKSLAENLQISGQGCLAIMCSETLWWRCHRRMIADILVTHGWKVQHLGVGKKPMEHERWEIARVGEEGNLVYDGHDSRSKRKACLT
;
A
#
# COMPACT_ATOMS: atom_id res chain seq x y z
N MET A 1 13.93 -3.40 -58.90
CA MET A 1 13.48 -2.45 -59.95
C MET A 1 12.42 -1.54 -59.33
N VAL A 2 12.65 -0.23 -59.20
CA VAL A 2 12.26 0.84 -60.18
C VAL A 2 10.74 1.11 -60.11
N LYS A 3 10.23 2.32 -59.82
CA LYS A 3 10.81 3.65 -59.54
C LYS A 3 9.79 4.57 -58.83
N ASN A 4 10.27 5.60 -58.13
CA ASN A 4 9.50 6.78 -57.67
C ASN A 4 9.31 7.81 -58.82
N PRO A 5 8.21 8.59 -58.84
CA PRO A 5 8.30 10.07 -58.98
C PRO A 5 7.13 10.86 -58.30
N THR A 6 7.16 12.17 -57.99
CA THR A 6 8.24 13.18 -57.87
C THR A 6 7.84 14.36 -56.96
N GLN A 7 8.83 14.92 -56.26
CA GLN A 7 8.94 16.25 -55.63
C GLN A 7 8.37 17.49 -56.38
N ARG A 8 8.13 18.57 -55.61
CA ARG A 8 8.51 20.02 -55.79
C ARG A 8 7.66 20.88 -54.81
N ARG A 9 7.98 22.08 -54.27
CA ARG A 9 9.15 23.02 -54.14
C ARG A 9 8.76 24.00 -53.00
N ALA A 10 9.56 24.29 -51.96
CA ALA A 10 10.62 25.30 -51.83
C ALA A 10 10.21 26.81 -51.75
N SER A 11 10.29 27.40 -50.53
CA SER A 11 10.98 28.68 -50.18
C SER A 11 10.47 30.08 -50.68
N PRO A 12 10.93 31.25 -50.15
CA PRO A 12 11.43 31.62 -48.79
C PRO A 12 11.08 33.07 -48.27
N ALA A 13 11.62 33.41 -47.09
CA ALA A 13 12.23 34.71 -46.68
C ALA A 13 11.39 35.97 -46.30
N LYS A 14 11.69 36.53 -45.11
CA LYS A 14 12.35 37.85 -44.94
C LYS A 14 12.73 38.18 -43.48
N GLU A 15 14.02 38.42 -43.23
CA GLU A 15 14.49 39.32 -42.16
C GLU A 15 14.51 40.78 -42.67
N ARG A 16 14.43 41.77 -41.77
CA ARG A 16 15.11 43.07 -41.88
C ARG A 16 15.41 43.66 -40.50
N HIS A 17 16.59 44.29 -40.38
CA HIS A 17 16.99 45.17 -39.28
C HIS A 17 16.23 46.53 -39.34
N ASP A 18 16.22 47.32 -38.27
CA ASP A 18 17.23 48.39 -38.06
C ASP A 18 17.01 49.16 -36.73
N ALA A 19 17.91 50.11 -36.43
CA ALA A 19 18.24 50.55 -35.07
C ALA A 19 17.79 51.99 -34.67
N HIS A 20 17.88 52.24 -33.35
CA HIS A 20 18.16 53.49 -32.62
C HIS A 20 17.54 54.85 -33.02
N LEU A 21 17.04 55.59 -32.00
CA LEU A 21 17.44 56.97 -31.59
C LEU A 21 16.72 57.34 -30.26
N ALA A 22 17.45 57.71 -29.20
CA ALA A 22 17.53 59.06 -28.58
C ALA A 22 16.17 59.64 -28.13
N ASP A 23 15.80 59.56 -26.84
CA ASP A 23 16.23 60.42 -25.70
C ASP A 23 15.58 61.82 -25.66
N GLN A 24 14.72 62.06 -24.65
CA GLN A 24 14.82 63.26 -23.79
C GLN A 24 13.97 63.19 -22.52
N ASN A 25 14.39 63.99 -21.54
CA ASN A 25 14.09 63.91 -20.11
C ASN A 25 13.08 64.98 -19.66
N MET A 26 12.09 64.63 -18.81
CA MET A 26 11.34 65.58 -17.97
C MET A 26 11.00 64.94 -16.63
N GLY A 27 11.53 65.50 -15.55
CA GLY A 27 11.38 64.96 -14.20
C GLY A 27 10.06 65.37 -13.52
N SER A 28 9.52 64.47 -12.69
CA SER A 28 8.50 64.79 -11.70
C SER A 28 8.80 64.07 -10.38
N THR A 29 9.06 64.84 -9.33
CA THR A 29 9.45 64.35 -8.01
C THR A 29 8.24 63.81 -7.25
N VAL A 30 8.03 62.50 -7.28
CA VAL A 30 7.03 61.84 -6.42
C VAL A 30 7.73 61.08 -5.30
N ARG A 31 7.35 61.40 -4.06
CA ARG A 31 7.90 60.84 -2.82
C ARG A 31 7.77 59.31 -2.81
N ARG A 32 8.89 58.59 -2.67
CA ARG A 32 8.87 57.14 -2.42
C ARG A 32 8.16 56.86 -1.10
N SER A 33 6.99 56.24 -1.16
CA SER A 33 6.31 55.74 0.03
C SER A 33 7.09 54.58 0.63
N SER A 34 7.29 54.59 1.95
CA SER A 34 7.99 53.56 2.71
C SER A 34 7.27 52.20 2.78
N ARG A 35 6.29 51.96 1.91
CA ARG A 35 5.39 50.79 1.91
C ARG A 35 5.85 49.65 0.99
N LEU A 36 7.01 49.80 0.33
CA LEU A 36 7.58 48.79 -0.58
C LEU A 36 8.92 48.19 -0.11
N GLN A 37 9.39 48.51 1.11
CA GLN A 37 10.58 47.88 1.70
C GLN A 37 10.28 46.61 2.52
N SER A 38 9.01 46.28 2.80
CA SER A 38 8.65 45.06 3.55
C SER A 38 8.57 43.78 2.69
N LEU A 39 9.20 43.75 1.51
CA LEU A 39 9.12 42.63 0.56
C LEU A 39 10.44 41.85 0.39
N GLN A 40 11.47 42.13 1.21
CA GLN A 40 12.78 41.44 1.13
C GLN A 40 13.34 40.96 2.49
N GLN A 41 12.54 40.96 3.57
CA GLN A 41 12.93 40.41 4.87
C GLN A 41 11.84 39.48 5.43
N ASP A 42 11.57 38.39 4.71
CA ASP A 42 10.89 37.19 5.22
C ASP A 42 11.47 35.93 4.54
N ARG A 43 12.81 35.83 4.59
CA ARG A 43 13.60 34.78 3.91
C ARG A 43 14.57 34.05 4.84
N ALA A 44 14.07 33.69 6.03
CA ALA A 44 14.66 32.69 6.92
C ALA A 44 13.53 31.97 7.68
N SER A 45 13.77 30.73 8.14
CA SER A 45 12.85 29.90 8.95
C SER A 45 11.54 29.37 8.32
N LYS A 46 11.55 29.00 7.03
CA LYS A 46 10.87 27.75 6.64
C LYS A 46 11.87 26.61 6.66
N GLN A 47 11.89 25.84 7.75
CA GLN A 47 12.40 24.47 7.71
C GLN A 47 11.66 23.73 6.58
N PRO A 48 12.32 22.88 5.78
CA PRO A 48 11.61 22.00 4.88
C PRO A 48 10.67 21.14 5.73
N SER A 49 9.37 21.29 5.53
CA SER A 49 8.39 20.37 6.08
C SER A 49 8.81 18.98 5.64
N GLN A 50 9.18 18.13 6.60
CA GLN A 50 9.44 16.72 6.32
C GLN A 50 8.22 16.21 5.55
N ALA A 51 8.43 15.81 4.28
CA ALA A 51 7.40 15.11 3.57
C ALA A 51 7.06 13.90 4.44
N ILE A 52 5.82 13.81 4.93
CA ILE A 52 5.37 12.64 5.67
C ILE A 52 5.49 11.51 4.67
N LEU A 53 6.54 10.70 4.81
CA LEU A 53 6.77 9.51 4.00
C LEU A 53 5.70 8.50 4.39
N SER A 54 4.51 8.68 3.82
CA SER A 54 3.41 7.77 4.05
C SER A 54 3.84 6.39 3.55
N HIS A 55 3.79 5.40 4.43
CA HIS A 55 4.17 4.02 4.11
C HIS A 55 3.52 3.56 2.80
N PRO A 56 4.20 2.70 2.01
CA PRO A 56 3.65 2.18 0.78
C PRO A 56 2.37 1.39 1.07
N PRO A 57 1.39 1.40 0.13
CA PRO A 57 0.22 0.56 0.27
C PRO A 57 0.62 -0.92 0.23
N ILE A 58 0.16 -1.70 1.21
CA ILE A 58 0.24 -3.16 1.17
C ILE A 58 -1.08 -3.69 0.62
N PHE A 59 -0.99 -4.52 -0.41
CA PHE A 59 -2.17 -5.16 -0.99
C PHE A 59 -2.46 -6.49 -0.30
N THR A 60 -3.69 -6.97 -0.40
CA THR A 60 -4.04 -8.34 0.02
C THR A 60 -4.88 -9.01 -1.05
N ILE A 61 -4.70 -10.31 -1.26
CA ILE A 61 -5.50 -11.10 -2.20
C ILE A 61 -5.93 -12.44 -1.60
N GLY A 62 -7.12 -12.88 -1.99
CA GLY A 62 -7.60 -14.24 -1.73
C GLY A 62 -7.58 -15.02 -3.04
N HIS A 63 -6.85 -16.13 -3.10
CA HIS A 63 -6.82 -16.94 -4.31
C HIS A 63 -8.20 -17.56 -4.61
N GLY A 64 -8.93 -17.95 -3.57
CA GLY A 64 -10.27 -18.51 -3.72
C GLY A 64 -10.25 -19.74 -4.63
N THR A 65 -11.17 -19.75 -5.59
CA THR A 65 -11.29 -20.73 -6.68
C THR A 65 -10.81 -20.16 -8.03
N ARG A 66 -9.98 -19.12 -8.04
CA ARG A 66 -9.46 -18.51 -9.27
C ARG A 66 -8.49 -19.45 -9.99
N THR A 67 -8.36 -19.26 -11.29
CA THR A 67 -7.19 -19.71 -12.03
C THR A 67 -5.97 -18.85 -11.67
N LEU A 68 -4.75 -19.36 -11.93
CA LEU A 68 -3.53 -18.59 -11.70
C LEU A 68 -3.44 -17.34 -12.61
N PRO A 69 -3.81 -17.38 -13.91
CA PRO A 69 -3.87 -16.19 -14.75
C PRO A 69 -4.82 -15.09 -14.25
N GLU A 70 -5.99 -15.43 -13.71
CA GLU A 70 -6.91 -14.44 -13.13
C GLU A 70 -6.31 -13.75 -11.88
N LEU A 71 -5.59 -14.52 -11.05
CA LEU A 71 -4.87 -13.96 -9.90
C LEU A 71 -3.72 -13.05 -10.37
N ILE A 72 -2.94 -13.48 -11.37
CA ILE A 72 -1.86 -12.68 -11.97
C ILE A 72 -2.39 -11.36 -12.54
N GLY A 73 -3.49 -11.39 -13.30
CA GLY A 73 -4.09 -10.18 -13.87
C GLY A 73 -4.51 -9.17 -12.79
N LEU A 74 -5.06 -9.63 -11.66
CA LEU A 74 -5.37 -8.77 -10.52
C LEU A 74 -4.11 -8.15 -9.89
N LEU A 75 -3.03 -8.92 -9.75
CA LEU A 75 -1.75 -8.44 -9.20
C LEU A 75 -1.07 -7.42 -10.14
N GLN A 76 -1.02 -7.72 -11.44
CA GLN A 76 -0.44 -6.84 -12.46
C GLN A 76 -1.22 -5.53 -12.61
N SER A 77 -2.54 -5.54 -12.40
CA SER A 77 -3.38 -4.33 -12.48
C SER A 77 -2.96 -3.21 -11.50
N ILE A 78 -2.22 -3.57 -10.43
CA ILE A 78 -1.68 -2.65 -9.42
C ILE A 78 -0.13 -2.76 -9.34
N HIS A 79 0.52 -3.33 -10.37
CA HIS A 79 1.97 -3.52 -10.45
C HIS A 79 2.58 -4.18 -9.19
N VAL A 80 1.91 -5.22 -8.67
CA VAL A 80 2.47 -6.06 -7.61
C VAL A 80 3.56 -6.95 -8.21
N THR A 81 4.74 -6.93 -7.59
CA THR A 81 5.92 -7.71 -8.00
C THR A 81 6.39 -8.67 -6.92
N LYS A 82 5.89 -8.55 -5.68
CA LYS A 82 6.09 -9.52 -4.59
C LYS A 82 4.75 -10.05 -4.08
N LEU A 83 4.57 -11.36 -4.17
CA LEU A 83 3.41 -12.09 -3.65
C LEU A 83 3.83 -12.89 -2.42
N VAL A 84 3.49 -12.38 -1.23
CA VAL A 84 3.83 -13.01 0.06
C VAL A 84 2.68 -13.90 0.53
N ASP A 85 2.86 -15.20 0.47
CA ASP A 85 1.87 -16.15 0.98
C ASP A 85 1.93 -16.27 2.50
N VAL A 86 0.84 -15.91 3.17
CA VAL A 86 0.66 -15.96 4.62
C VAL A 86 -0.13 -17.19 5.08
N ARG A 87 -0.33 -18.21 4.22
CA ARG A 87 -0.91 -19.51 4.63
C ARG A 87 0.10 -20.32 5.44
N SER A 88 -0.27 -20.73 6.66
CA SER A 88 0.54 -21.65 7.48
C SER A 88 0.83 -22.99 6.80
N ILE A 89 -0.10 -23.46 5.99
CA ILE A 89 -0.01 -24.71 5.24
C ILE A 89 -0.45 -24.39 3.80
N PRO A 90 0.48 -24.02 2.92
CA PRO A 90 0.20 -23.59 1.54
C PRO A 90 0.02 -24.80 0.61
N ARG A 91 -0.90 -25.71 0.97
CA ARG A 91 -1.18 -26.93 0.20
C ARG A 91 -2.69 -27.21 0.14
N SER A 92 -3.19 -27.55 -1.05
CA SER A 92 -4.59 -27.86 -1.35
C SER A 92 -4.67 -28.94 -2.44
N PHE A 93 -5.59 -29.90 -2.28
CA PHE A 93 -5.95 -30.83 -3.36
C PHE A 93 -6.93 -30.22 -4.36
N THR A 94 -7.80 -29.31 -3.91
CA THR A 94 -8.80 -28.64 -4.76
C THR A 94 -8.21 -27.50 -5.59
N ASN A 95 -7.17 -26.84 -5.07
CA ASN A 95 -6.50 -25.74 -5.76
C ASN A 95 -4.97 -25.97 -5.80
N PRO A 96 -4.50 -27.04 -6.47
CA PRO A 96 -3.09 -27.42 -6.48
C PRO A 96 -2.21 -26.39 -7.22
N GLN A 97 -2.78 -25.60 -8.14
CA GLN A 97 -2.11 -24.48 -8.81
C GLN A 97 -1.61 -23.40 -7.83
N PHE A 98 -2.16 -23.35 -6.62
CA PHE A 98 -1.69 -22.47 -5.55
C PHE A 98 -0.93 -23.24 -4.45
N ASN A 99 -0.38 -24.43 -4.70
CA ASN A 99 0.55 -25.05 -3.74
C ASN A 99 1.87 -24.28 -3.69
N HIS A 100 2.53 -24.23 -2.53
CA HIS A 100 3.83 -23.55 -2.39
C HIS A 100 4.86 -24.04 -3.41
N ASP A 101 5.04 -25.35 -3.49
CA ASP A 101 5.96 -26.01 -4.42
C ASP A 101 5.65 -25.60 -5.88
N THR A 102 4.36 -25.50 -6.23
CA THR A 102 3.88 -25.10 -7.58
C THR A 102 4.01 -23.61 -7.87
N LEU A 103 3.86 -22.74 -6.88
CA LEU A 103 3.98 -21.29 -7.04
C LEU A 103 5.43 -20.81 -7.01
N GLN A 104 6.29 -21.47 -6.24
CA GLN A 104 7.72 -21.15 -6.18
C GLN A 104 8.39 -21.30 -7.55
N ASP A 105 8.07 -22.37 -8.26
CA ASP A 105 8.66 -22.69 -9.56
C ASP A 105 7.74 -22.27 -10.75
N SER A 106 6.77 -21.39 -10.50
CA SER A 106 5.75 -21.02 -11.50
C SER A 106 6.30 -20.17 -12.64
N ALA A 107 6.34 -20.75 -13.84
CA ALA A 107 6.66 -20.03 -15.07
C ALA A 107 5.69 -18.85 -15.34
N GLU A 108 4.42 -18.97 -14.97
CA GLU A 108 3.43 -17.89 -15.13
C GLU A 108 3.77 -16.68 -14.24
N LEU A 109 4.12 -16.89 -12.97
CA LEU A 109 4.55 -15.82 -12.07
C LEU A 109 5.87 -15.20 -12.52
N ASN A 110 6.83 -16.01 -12.97
CA ASN A 110 8.11 -15.54 -13.50
C ASN A 110 7.92 -14.66 -14.75
N ASN A 111 7.10 -15.10 -15.72
CA ASN A 111 6.75 -14.31 -16.91
C ASN A 111 6.00 -13.01 -16.54
N ALA A 112 5.18 -13.05 -15.47
CA ALA A 112 4.50 -11.89 -14.94
C ALA A 112 5.41 -10.93 -14.14
N HIS A 113 6.69 -11.29 -13.92
CA HIS A 113 7.66 -10.58 -13.07
C HIS A 113 7.23 -10.49 -11.59
N ILE A 114 6.54 -11.53 -11.09
CA ILE A 114 6.05 -11.62 -9.71
C ILE A 114 6.88 -12.67 -8.96
N THR A 115 7.68 -12.25 -7.98
CA THR A 115 8.34 -13.20 -7.08
C THR A 115 7.36 -13.69 -6.02
N TYR A 116 7.17 -15.01 -5.93
CA TYR A 116 6.48 -15.65 -4.82
C TYR A 116 7.42 -15.78 -3.60
N LEU A 117 6.90 -15.51 -2.41
CA LEU A 117 7.59 -15.68 -1.13
C LEU A 117 6.63 -16.35 -0.13
N TRP A 118 7.12 -17.25 0.73
CA TRP A 118 6.29 -17.89 1.76
C TRP A 118 6.64 -17.39 3.16
N SER A 119 5.69 -16.75 3.84
CA SER A 119 5.80 -16.26 5.23
C SER A 119 4.82 -16.99 6.16
N GLY A 120 4.39 -18.20 5.79
CA GLY A 120 3.51 -19.05 6.62
C GLY A 120 4.04 -19.35 8.03
N PRO A 121 5.35 -19.53 8.27
CA PRO A 121 5.87 -19.73 9.63
C PRO A 121 5.58 -18.55 10.56
N LEU A 122 5.80 -17.31 10.10
CA LEU A 122 5.73 -16.07 10.89
C LEU A 122 4.35 -15.39 10.86
N LEU A 123 3.64 -15.42 9.73
CA LEU A 123 2.36 -14.74 9.55
C LEU A 123 1.16 -15.70 9.42
N GLY A 124 1.41 -17.01 9.40
CA GLY A 124 0.43 -18.08 9.23
C GLY A 124 -0.83 -18.03 10.09
N GLY A 125 -2.02 -18.02 9.47
CA GLY A 125 -3.32 -17.99 10.16
C GLY A 125 -3.73 -19.20 11.01
N ARG A 126 -3.12 -20.38 10.86
CA ARG A 126 -3.46 -21.57 11.67
C ARG A 126 -2.58 -21.62 12.92
N ARG A 127 -3.18 -21.37 14.09
CA ARG A 127 -2.49 -21.39 15.40
C ARG A 127 -3.25 -22.24 16.42
N ASN A 128 -2.50 -22.87 17.32
CA ASN A 128 -3.04 -23.73 18.39
C ASN A 128 -3.73 -22.89 19.49
N ALA A 129 -4.35 -23.53 20.48
CA ALA A 129 -5.05 -22.84 21.57
C ALA A 129 -4.13 -22.41 22.76
N LYS A 130 -2.82 -22.60 22.66
CA LYS A 130 -1.82 -22.19 23.66
C LYS A 130 -1.11 -20.92 23.18
N GLN A 131 -1.84 -19.82 23.14
CA GLN A 131 -1.37 -18.51 22.71
C GLN A 131 -1.54 -17.52 23.88
N PRO A 132 -0.73 -16.45 23.96
CA PRO A 132 -0.86 -15.48 25.04
C PRO A 132 -2.18 -14.70 24.94
N ASN A 133 -2.63 -14.15 26.07
CA ASN A 133 -3.68 -13.11 26.17
C ASN A 133 -5.04 -13.45 25.52
N LEU A 134 -5.38 -14.74 25.37
CA LEU A 134 -6.60 -15.19 24.69
C LEU A 134 -7.91 -14.69 25.33
N ASP A 135 -7.89 -14.47 26.64
CA ASP A 135 -8.97 -13.90 27.45
C ASP A 135 -9.30 -12.44 27.08
N GLN A 136 -8.31 -11.68 26.61
CA GLN A 136 -8.48 -10.29 26.16
C GLN A 136 -9.28 -10.20 24.85
N HIS A 137 -9.31 -11.26 24.04
CA HIS A 137 -9.96 -11.29 22.73
C HIS A 137 -11.39 -11.87 22.80
N ASN A 138 -12.13 -11.53 23.87
CA ASN A 138 -13.39 -12.15 24.26
C ASN A 138 -14.56 -11.97 23.28
N THR A 139 -14.54 -10.94 22.42
CA THR A 139 -15.62 -10.70 21.44
C THR A 139 -15.46 -11.56 20.18
N ILE A 140 -14.26 -12.11 19.92
CA ILE A 140 -14.07 -13.09 18.86
C ILE A 140 -14.68 -14.43 19.26
N ARG A 141 -15.78 -14.80 18.58
CA ARG A 141 -16.48 -16.09 18.80
C ARG A 141 -15.80 -17.30 18.14
N VAL A 142 -15.07 -17.09 17.04
CA VAL A 142 -14.41 -18.16 16.29
C VAL A 142 -13.04 -18.46 16.90
N ALA A 143 -12.86 -19.66 17.46
CA ALA A 143 -11.63 -20.05 18.16
C ALA A 143 -10.35 -19.85 17.32
N ALA A 144 -10.38 -20.17 16.03
CA ALA A 144 -9.22 -19.97 15.14
C ALA A 144 -8.78 -18.51 15.03
N PHE A 145 -9.72 -17.55 15.00
CA PHE A 145 -9.41 -16.12 15.01
C PHE A 145 -8.89 -15.67 16.37
N ARG A 146 -9.43 -16.21 17.47
CA ARG A 146 -8.97 -15.88 18.83
C ARG A 146 -7.54 -16.37 19.05
N ASN A 147 -7.23 -17.60 18.63
CA ASN A 147 -5.88 -18.16 18.62
C ASN A 147 -4.93 -17.27 17.80
N TYR A 148 -5.36 -16.80 16.63
CA TYR A 148 -4.54 -15.90 15.82
C TYR A 148 -4.33 -14.53 16.49
N ALA A 149 -5.34 -13.97 17.17
CA ALA A 149 -5.21 -12.73 17.92
C ALA A 149 -4.11 -12.83 19.00
N GLY A 150 -4.12 -13.89 19.80
CA GLY A 150 -3.07 -14.14 20.80
C GLY A 150 -1.69 -14.34 20.14
N TYR A 151 -1.64 -15.04 19.00
CA TYR A 151 -0.39 -15.22 18.26
C TYR A 151 0.22 -13.89 17.77
N MET A 152 -0.60 -12.88 17.46
CA MET A 152 -0.10 -11.57 17.01
C MET A 152 0.74 -10.84 18.06
N CYS A 153 0.61 -11.20 19.35
CA CYS A 153 1.42 -10.63 20.42
C CYS A 153 2.84 -11.26 20.51
N THR A 154 3.10 -12.37 19.80
CA THR A 154 4.37 -13.11 19.88
C THR A 154 5.51 -12.43 19.11
N SER A 155 6.75 -12.68 19.52
CA SER A 155 7.95 -12.19 18.84
C SER A 155 7.99 -12.61 17.36
N SER A 156 7.68 -13.87 17.04
CA SER A 156 7.67 -14.36 15.65
C SER A 156 6.65 -13.65 14.75
N PHE A 157 5.50 -13.23 15.28
CA PHE A 157 4.58 -12.41 14.50
C PHE A 157 5.11 -10.98 14.31
N LYS A 158 5.67 -10.38 15.36
CA LYS A 158 6.28 -9.04 15.30
C LYS A 158 7.46 -9.01 14.31
N GLU A 159 8.25 -10.08 14.24
CA GLU A 159 9.32 -10.33 13.27
C GLU A 159 8.76 -10.39 11.84
N GLY A 160 7.82 -11.29 11.54
CA GLY A 160 7.22 -11.40 10.20
C GLY A 160 6.49 -10.13 9.75
N LEU A 161 5.88 -9.39 10.68
CA LEU A 161 5.28 -8.08 10.38
C LEU A 161 6.36 -7.03 10.05
N THR A 162 7.53 -7.11 10.68
CA THR A 162 8.66 -6.22 10.40
C THR A 162 9.27 -6.54 9.03
N GLU A 163 9.52 -7.82 8.72
CA GLU A 163 9.96 -8.26 7.39
C GLU A 163 9.01 -7.79 6.28
N LEU A 164 7.70 -7.93 6.49
CA LEU A 164 6.67 -7.53 5.54
C LEU A 164 6.71 -6.02 5.25
N LYS A 165 6.85 -5.21 6.30
CA LYS A 165 6.97 -3.75 6.19
C LYS A 165 8.25 -3.36 5.46
N SER A 166 9.41 -3.88 5.89
CA SER A 166 10.69 -3.60 5.25
C SER A 166 10.72 -4.00 3.79
N LEU A 167 10.09 -5.13 3.41
CA LEU A 167 10.00 -5.53 2.00
C LEU A 167 9.16 -4.55 1.18
N ALA A 168 8.03 -4.08 1.71
CA ALA A 168 7.19 -3.09 1.03
C ALA A 168 7.89 -1.72 0.89
N GLU A 169 8.58 -1.25 1.93
CA GLU A 169 9.40 -0.03 1.90
C GLU A 169 10.56 -0.13 0.89
N ASN A 170 11.28 -1.26 0.88
CA ASN A 170 12.36 -1.49 -0.07
C ASN A 170 11.89 -1.47 -1.53
N LEU A 171 10.71 -2.02 -1.83
CA LEU A 171 10.10 -1.96 -3.17
C LEU A 171 9.74 -0.52 -3.58
N GLN A 172 9.23 0.29 -2.65
CA GLN A 172 8.93 1.70 -2.93
C GLN A 172 10.21 2.50 -3.18
N ILE A 173 11.24 2.31 -2.35
CA ILE A 173 12.53 3.01 -2.46
C ILE A 173 13.25 2.65 -3.76
N SER A 174 13.20 1.38 -4.18
CA SER A 174 13.82 0.91 -5.43
C SER A 174 12.96 1.14 -6.69
N GLY A 175 11.70 1.57 -6.53
CA GLY A 175 10.76 1.72 -7.65
C GLY A 175 10.33 0.38 -8.28
N GLN A 176 10.53 -0.75 -7.59
CA GLN A 176 10.28 -2.10 -8.11
C GLN A 176 8.84 -2.59 -7.95
N GLY A 177 7.88 -1.69 -7.71
CA GLY A 177 6.45 -1.99 -7.65
C GLY A 177 5.90 -2.22 -6.25
N CYS A 178 4.88 -3.07 -6.13
CA CYS A 178 4.09 -3.24 -4.92
C CYS A 178 4.14 -4.66 -4.34
N LEU A 179 3.72 -4.78 -3.07
CA LEU A 179 3.61 -6.05 -2.35
C LEU A 179 2.14 -6.43 -2.15
N ALA A 180 1.81 -7.71 -2.33
CA ALA A 180 0.54 -8.27 -1.88
C ALA A 180 0.72 -9.47 -0.94
N ILE A 181 -0.03 -9.51 0.18
CA ILE A 181 -0.17 -10.73 0.98
C ILE A 181 -1.29 -11.63 0.45
N MET A 182 -1.07 -12.94 0.36
CA MET A 182 -2.02 -13.91 -0.18
C MET A 182 -2.52 -14.89 0.89
N CYS A 183 -3.82 -15.23 0.80
CA CYS A 183 -4.40 -16.36 1.50
C CYS A 183 -5.40 -17.13 0.62
N SER A 184 -6.02 -18.20 1.14
CA SER A 184 -7.00 -18.99 0.37
C SER A 184 -8.40 -18.40 0.25
N GLU A 185 -8.86 -17.62 1.23
CA GLU A 185 -10.24 -17.13 1.28
C GLU A 185 -10.40 -15.83 0.48
N THR A 186 -11.35 -15.81 -0.46
CA THR A 186 -11.69 -14.67 -1.33
C THR A 186 -12.12 -13.44 -0.54
N LEU A 187 -12.88 -13.59 0.54
CA LEU A 187 -13.44 -12.51 1.34
C LEU A 187 -12.52 -12.19 2.52
N TRP A 188 -11.85 -11.02 2.47
CA TRP A 188 -10.80 -10.69 3.46
C TRP A 188 -11.29 -10.71 4.91
N TRP A 189 -12.54 -10.30 5.16
CA TRP A 189 -13.16 -10.31 6.49
C TRP A 189 -13.46 -11.72 7.05
N ARG A 190 -13.33 -12.78 6.24
CA ARG A 190 -13.54 -14.18 6.63
C ARG A 190 -12.26 -14.95 6.93
N CYS A 191 -11.08 -14.31 6.87
CA CYS A 191 -9.82 -14.98 7.19
C CYS A 191 -8.81 -14.08 7.94
N HIS A 192 -7.72 -14.71 8.39
CA HIS A 192 -6.66 -14.08 9.18
C HIS A 192 -6.00 -12.86 8.54
N ARG A 193 -6.05 -12.69 7.20
CA ARG A 193 -5.52 -11.49 6.54
C ARG A 193 -6.24 -10.20 6.96
N ARG A 194 -7.49 -10.31 7.46
CA ARG A 194 -8.18 -9.20 8.15
C ARG A 194 -7.31 -8.65 9.29
N MET A 195 -6.78 -9.54 10.13
CA MET A 195 -6.10 -9.17 11.36
C MET A 195 -4.66 -8.71 11.11
N ILE A 196 -4.01 -9.23 10.05
CA ILE A 196 -2.76 -8.64 9.53
C ILE A 196 -3.04 -7.21 9.03
N ALA A 197 -4.13 -7.01 8.29
CA ALA A 197 -4.51 -5.68 7.81
C ALA A 197 -4.86 -4.74 8.99
N ASP A 198 -5.57 -5.22 10.01
CA ASP A 198 -5.94 -4.47 11.22
C ASP A 198 -4.68 -3.90 11.91
N ILE A 199 -3.63 -4.72 12.12
CA ILE A 199 -2.39 -4.27 12.76
C ILE A 199 -1.53 -3.39 11.85
N LEU A 200 -1.59 -3.57 10.53
CA LEU A 200 -0.93 -2.68 9.58
C LEU A 200 -1.55 -1.27 9.61
N VAL A 201 -2.87 -1.15 9.48
CA VAL A 201 -3.54 0.17 9.52
C VAL A 201 -3.42 0.84 10.88
N THR A 202 -3.33 0.06 11.96
CA THR A 202 -3.03 0.57 13.32
C THR A 202 -1.65 1.22 13.39
N HIS A 203 -0.67 0.69 12.65
CA HIS A 203 0.66 1.29 12.48
C HIS A 203 0.72 2.37 11.38
N GLY A 204 -0.41 2.89 10.90
CA GLY A 204 -0.46 3.96 9.90
C GLY A 204 -0.22 3.52 8.45
N TRP A 205 -0.22 2.22 8.17
CA TRP A 205 -0.08 1.70 6.80
C TRP A 205 -1.39 1.77 6.04
N LYS A 206 -1.33 2.02 4.73
CA LYS A 206 -2.50 1.86 3.85
C LYS A 206 -2.59 0.39 3.45
N VAL A 207 -3.75 -0.23 3.63
CA VAL A 207 -3.99 -1.61 3.19
C VAL A 207 -5.20 -1.67 2.26
N GLN A 208 -5.06 -2.37 1.13
CA GLN A 208 -6.13 -2.49 0.14
C GLN A 208 -6.34 -3.94 -0.33
N HIS A 209 -7.59 -4.36 -0.47
CA HIS A 209 -7.98 -5.72 -0.80
C HIS A 209 -8.35 -5.87 -2.28
N LEU A 210 -7.64 -6.75 -2.97
CA LEU A 210 -7.85 -7.13 -4.35
C LEU A 210 -8.88 -8.26 -4.47
N GLY A 211 -9.58 -8.31 -5.60
CA GLY A 211 -10.42 -9.46 -5.97
C GLY A 211 -11.75 -9.61 -5.22
N VAL A 212 -12.23 -8.57 -4.53
CA VAL A 212 -13.58 -8.53 -3.93
C VAL A 212 -14.53 -7.61 -4.70
N GLY A 213 -14.03 -6.51 -5.26
CA GLY A 213 -14.78 -5.60 -6.14
C GLY A 213 -13.99 -5.24 -7.40
N LYS A 214 -14.55 -4.36 -8.24
CA LYS A 214 -13.91 -3.87 -9.48
C LYS A 214 -12.64 -3.03 -9.24
N LYS A 215 -12.48 -2.47 -8.04
CA LYS A 215 -11.33 -1.68 -7.60
C LYS A 215 -10.79 -2.27 -6.27
N PRO A 216 -9.53 -2.02 -5.92
CA PRO A 216 -9.03 -2.32 -4.57
C PRO A 216 -9.92 -1.65 -3.51
N MET A 217 -10.31 -2.43 -2.51
CA MET A 217 -11.14 -1.95 -1.39
C MET A 217 -10.23 -1.59 -0.21
N GLU A 218 -10.33 -0.37 0.33
CA GLU A 218 -9.53 0.02 1.49
C GLU A 218 -9.91 -0.79 2.73
N HIS A 219 -8.92 -1.11 3.55
CA HIS A 219 -9.12 -1.79 4.81
C HIS A 219 -9.49 -0.82 5.92
N GLU A 220 -10.69 -0.98 6.49
CA GLU A 220 -11.02 -0.37 7.78
C GLU A 220 -10.76 -1.37 8.91
N ARG A 221 -10.06 -0.90 9.95
CA ARG A 221 -9.79 -1.65 11.17
C ARG A 221 -11.10 -2.16 11.78
N TRP A 222 -11.18 -3.46 12.05
CA TRP A 222 -12.37 -4.12 12.61
C TRP A 222 -12.91 -3.35 13.83
N GLU A 223 -14.20 -3.01 13.83
CA GLU A 223 -14.84 -2.21 14.87
C GLU A 223 -14.79 -2.82 16.28
N ILE A 224 -14.55 -4.13 16.40
CA ILE A 224 -14.35 -4.80 17.71
C ILE A 224 -12.91 -4.71 18.22
N ALA A 225 -11.96 -4.34 17.37
CA ALA A 225 -10.57 -4.17 17.76
C ALA A 225 -10.40 -2.83 18.49
N ARG A 226 -9.34 -2.74 19.30
CA ARG A 226 -8.77 -1.50 19.82
C ARG A 226 -7.27 -1.66 20.00
N VAL A 227 -6.57 -0.55 20.13
CA VAL A 227 -5.15 -0.58 20.51
C VAL A 227 -5.06 -0.89 22.01
N GLY A 228 -4.25 -1.88 22.35
CA GLY A 228 -3.88 -2.23 23.72
C GLY A 228 -2.51 -1.69 24.10
N GLU A 229 -1.92 -2.29 25.12
CA GLU A 229 -0.55 -1.98 25.54
C GLU A 229 0.47 -2.36 24.45
N GLU A 230 1.58 -1.62 24.41
CA GLU A 230 2.67 -1.75 23.42
C GLU A 230 2.24 -1.67 21.93
N GLY A 231 1.05 -1.15 21.63
CA GLY A 231 0.53 -1.07 20.25
C GLY A 231 -0.06 -2.39 19.72
N ASN A 232 -0.15 -3.44 20.53
CA ASN A 232 -0.81 -4.69 20.15
C ASN A 232 -2.34 -4.46 19.97
N LEU A 233 -3.02 -5.32 19.21
CA LEU A 233 -4.48 -5.24 19.04
C LEU A 233 -5.24 -6.16 20.00
N VAL A 234 -6.20 -5.59 20.73
CA VAL A 234 -7.16 -6.32 21.56
C VAL A 234 -8.53 -6.33 20.86
N TYR A 235 -9.29 -7.43 20.97
CA TYR A 235 -10.54 -7.64 20.23
C TYR A 235 -11.70 -7.91 21.20
N ASP A 236 -12.05 -6.89 21.99
CA ASP A 236 -13.03 -6.94 23.09
C ASP A 236 -14.30 -6.08 22.84
N GLY A 237 -14.37 -5.36 21.72
CA GLY A 237 -15.50 -4.52 21.37
C GLY A 237 -15.65 -3.24 22.19
N HIS A 238 -14.69 -2.89 23.06
CA HIS A 238 -14.86 -1.79 24.01
C HIS A 238 -15.05 -0.42 23.35
N ASP A 239 -14.23 -0.10 22.33
CA ASP A 239 -14.31 1.15 21.54
C ASP A 239 -15.72 1.34 20.92
N SER A 240 -16.29 0.26 20.37
CA SER A 240 -17.62 0.28 19.73
C SER A 240 -18.74 0.62 20.71
N ARG A 241 -18.62 0.18 21.97
CA ARG A 241 -19.60 0.46 23.04
C ARG A 241 -19.50 1.90 23.51
N SER A 242 -18.28 2.44 23.61
CA SER A 242 -18.03 3.84 23.98
C SER A 242 -18.65 4.81 22.96
N LYS A 243 -18.36 4.61 21.66
CA LYS A 243 -18.91 5.45 20.58
C LYS A 243 -20.44 5.43 20.51
N ARG A 244 -21.08 4.28 20.77
CA ARG A 244 -22.55 4.19 20.80
C ARG A 244 -23.16 4.94 21.98
N LYS A 245 -22.54 4.91 23.17
CA LYS A 245 -23.00 5.71 24.32
C LYS A 245 -22.93 7.22 24.05
N ALA A 246 -21.84 7.68 23.43
CA ALA A 246 -21.64 9.11 23.11
C ALA A 246 -22.56 9.66 21.99
N CYS A 247 -23.29 8.79 21.28
CA CYS A 247 -24.28 9.17 20.26
C CYS A 247 -25.73 9.15 20.80
N LEU A 248 -25.91 8.72 22.06
CA LEU A 248 -27.20 8.60 22.75
C LEU A 248 -27.35 9.63 23.90
N THR A 249 -26.48 10.63 23.93
CA THR A 249 -26.38 11.72 24.90
C THR A 249 -26.21 13.04 24.17
#